data_AF-A0A924D2G2-F1
#
_entry.id   AF-A0A924D2G2-F1
#
_cell.length_a   1.000
_cell.length_b   1.000
_cell.length_c   1.000
_cell.angle_alpha   90.00
_cell.angle_beta   90.00
_cell.angle_gamma   90.00
#
_symmetry.space_group_name_H-M   'P 1'
#
loop_
_entity.id
_entity.type
_entity.pdbx_description
1 polymer ?
#
loop_
_entity_poly.entity_id
_entity_poly.type
_entity_poly.pdbx_seq_one_letter_code
_entity_poly.pdbx_strand_id
1 'polypeptide(L)'
;MEEHHNNQDEHYDDNTKNNAEEGINETLDENQLKIKWRKEISENQSMQQFLAGYTDRSVENFINSYIDKKYQAYLWKDYYSRRVEERRDKWINLAHQHLEIILHKKLFDLQCLWRAEQITLEGVEICYDFQCWRGGIINCPFIEPLTKQDIELYQSFLYQSDDYFGFESYNAQDYDELKEEYTSTDDNQDCMMPEWYEFHNSRTGSGSLLLLPNIRGEKEEFYMNLLRKKNAEEQKNAAVATPPQPIDQRPSISSYDEKDFMFFVDTFEDRETQIKIRNYNEDDKNRKNQDTEYDRLVNRMIEENEYIPIEAHYDFREALKKAYTKFENNKIAAHLPLAHEQYLFNKKMGFLVDVKKRLDGVRKLYYDGILEGRALNGEPRNLDF
;
A
#
# COMPACT_ATOMS: atom_id res chain seq x y z
N MET A 1 -41.24 -47.00 -29.73
CA MET A 1 -41.64 -45.59 -29.69
C MET A 1 -41.47 -45.15 -28.25
N GLU A 2 -40.41 -44.41 -27.98
CA GLU A 2 -40.31 -43.47 -26.84
C GLU A 2 -39.00 -42.70 -27.06
N GLU A 3 -39.15 -41.45 -27.47
CA GLU A 3 -38.07 -40.48 -27.61
C GLU A 3 -37.80 -39.87 -26.24
N HIS A 4 -36.55 -39.96 -25.76
CA HIS A 4 -36.09 -39.14 -24.65
C HIS A 4 -35.38 -37.91 -25.22
N HIS A 5 -36.05 -36.76 -25.14
CA HIS A 5 -35.44 -35.44 -25.26
C HIS A 5 -34.46 -35.23 -24.10
N ASN A 6 -33.20 -34.93 -24.42
CA ASN A 6 -32.17 -34.57 -23.48
C ASN A 6 -32.04 -33.04 -23.50
N ASN A 7 -32.60 -32.38 -22.49
CA ASN A 7 -32.47 -30.94 -22.28
C ASN A 7 -31.18 -30.72 -21.46
N GLN A 8 -30.07 -30.39 -22.13
CA GLN A 8 -28.87 -29.88 -21.47
C GLN A 8 -28.90 -28.37 -21.51
N ASP A 9 -29.53 -27.76 -20.50
CA ASP A 9 -29.35 -26.35 -20.22
C ASP A 9 -28.05 -26.19 -19.41
N GLU A 10 -27.03 -25.63 -20.06
CA GLU A 10 -25.76 -25.21 -19.45
C GLU A 10 -26.01 -24.08 -18.44
N HIS A 11 -25.95 -24.43 -17.17
CA HIS A 11 -26.03 -23.50 -16.05
C HIS A 11 -24.68 -22.74 -15.92
N TYR A 12 -24.42 -21.78 -16.79
CA TYR A 12 -23.36 -20.79 -16.54
C TYR A 12 -23.76 -19.95 -15.32
N ASP A 13 -22.82 -19.82 -14.38
CA ASP A 13 -22.88 -18.91 -13.23
C ASP A 13 -23.17 -17.49 -13.71
N ASP A 14 -24.15 -16.82 -13.09
CA ASP A 14 -24.66 -15.49 -13.49
C ASP A 14 -23.54 -14.44 -13.59
N ASN A 15 -22.46 -14.61 -12.83
CA ASN A 15 -21.28 -13.75 -12.88
C ASN A 15 -20.50 -13.88 -14.21
N THR A 16 -20.50 -15.07 -14.82
CA THR A 16 -19.84 -15.34 -16.11
C THR A 16 -20.68 -14.81 -17.28
N LYS A 17 -22.01 -14.90 -17.17
CA LYS A 17 -22.94 -14.33 -18.15
C LYS A 17 -22.90 -12.80 -18.14
N ASN A 18 -22.92 -12.17 -16.95
CA ASN A 18 -22.84 -10.71 -16.83
C ASN A 18 -21.51 -10.15 -17.39
N ASN A 19 -20.37 -10.79 -17.08
CA ASN A 19 -19.06 -10.37 -17.62
C ASN A 19 -18.96 -10.59 -19.14
N ALA A 20 -19.60 -11.63 -19.68
CA ALA A 20 -19.65 -11.86 -21.13
C ALA A 20 -20.56 -10.85 -21.84
N GLU A 21 -21.71 -10.51 -21.25
CA GLU A 21 -22.65 -9.50 -21.78
C GLU A 21 -22.07 -8.08 -21.71
N GLU A 22 -21.37 -7.72 -20.62
CA GLU A 22 -20.61 -6.47 -20.54
C GLU A 22 -19.50 -6.41 -21.60
N GLY A 23 -18.69 -7.47 -21.76
CA GLY A 23 -17.65 -7.52 -22.78
C GLY A 23 -18.19 -7.46 -24.23
N ILE A 24 -19.36 -8.05 -24.49
CA ILE A 24 -20.03 -7.98 -25.80
C ILE A 24 -20.56 -6.56 -26.06
N ASN A 25 -21.17 -5.92 -25.07
CA ASN A 25 -21.68 -4.55 -25.19
C ASN A 25 -20.55 -3.53 -25.38
N GLU A 26 -19.43 -3.68 -24.67
CA GLU A 26 -18.22 -2.85 -24.86
C GLU A 26 -17.65 -2.98 -26.27
N THR A 27 -17.62 -4.20 -26.82
CA THR A 27 -17.13 -4.48 -28.18
C THR A 27 -18.07 -3.93 -29.26
N LEU A 28 -19.39 -3.91 -29.01
CA LEU A 28 -20.37 -3.33 -29.91
C LEU A 28 -20.28 -1.80 -29.94
N ASP A 29 -20.08 -1.17 -28.78
CA ASP A 29 -19.87 0.28 -28.66
C ASP A 29 -18.54 0.73 -29.31
N GLU A 30 -17.46 -0.06 -29.18
CA GLU A 30 -16.20 0.15 -29.90
C GLU A 30 -16.42 0.21 -31.42
N ASN A 31 -17.05 -0.82 -31.97
CA ASN A 31 -17.24 -0.94 -33.42
C ASN A 31 -18.11 0.19 -33.98
N GLN A 32 -19.17 0.58 -33.27
CA GLN A 32 -20.04 1.69 -33.70
C GLN A 32 -19.29 3.04 -33.73
N LEU A 33 -18.48 3.32 -32.70
CA LEU A 33 -17.69 4.55 -32.63
C LEU A 33 -16.61 4.60 -33.73
N LYS A 34 -15.94 3.49 -34.00
CA LYS A 34 -14.92 3.41 -35.06
C LYS A 34 -15.52 3.58 -36.45
N ILE A 35 -16.68 2.97 -36.73
CA ILE A 35 -17.43 3.17 -37.99
C ILE A 35 -17.82 4.64 -38.16
N LYS A 36 -18.36 5.28 -37.11
CA LYS A 36 -18.71 6.70 -37.11
C LYS A 36 -17.50 7.58 -37.44
N TRP A 37 -16.37 7.39 -36.76
CA TRP A 37 -15.18 8.21 -37.00
C TRP A 37 -14.56 7.97 -38.38
N ARG A 38 -14.64 6.75 -38.91
CA ARG A 38 -14.23 6.46 -40.29
C ARG A 38 -15.06 7.26 -41.28
N LYS A 39 -16.38 7.32 -41.07
CA LYS A 39 -17.29 8.12 -41.88
C LYS A 39 -16.95 9.61 -41.80
N GLU A 40 -16.74 10.14 -40.60
CA GLU A 40 -16.33 11.54 -40.39
C GLU A 40 -15.04 11.89 -41.14
N ILE A 41 -14.05 10.99 -41.16
CA ILE A 41 -12.80 11.18 -41.91
C ILE A 41 -13.05 11.19 -43.41
N SER A 42 -13.87 10.27 -43.92
CA SER A 42 -14.20 10.18 -45.35
C SER A 42 -14.98 11.39 -45.88
N GLU A 43 -15.81 12.01 -45.03
CA GLU A 43 -16.65 13.16 -45.39
C GLU A 43 -15.94 14.51 -45.18
N ASN A 44 -14.80 14.52 -44.48
CA ASN A 44 -14.04 15.74 -44.21
C ASN A 44 -13.15 16.14 -45.41
N GLN A 45 -13.59 17.14 -46.17
CA GLN A 45 -12.89 17.62 -47.37
C GLN A 45 -11.44 18.03 -47.11
N SER A 46 -11.15 18.67 -45.98
CA SER A 46 -9.79 19.10 -45.63
C SER A 46 -8.87 17.90 -45.36
N MET A 47 -9.38 16.86 -44.69
CA MET A 47 -8.65 15.61 -44.48
C MET A 47 -8.43 14.87 -45.80
N GLN A 48 -9.44 14.80 -46.66
CA GLN A 48 -9.31 14.17 -47.98
C GLN A 48 -8.29 14.89 -48.87
N GLN A 49 -8.27 16.23 -48.85
CA GLN A 49 -7.26 17.03 -49.55
C GLN A 49 -5.84 16.77 -49.01
N PHE A 50 -5.70 16.65 -47.69
CA PHE A 50 -4.41 16.31 -47.07
C PHE A 50 -3.95 14.89 -47.46
N LEU A 51 -4.87 13.92 -47.49
CA LEU A 51 -4.57 12.52 -47.78
C LEU A 51 -4.32 12.24 -49.27
N ALA A 52 -4.78 13.11 -50.18
CA ALA A 52 -4.63 12.94 -51.63
C ALA A 52 -3.18 12.88 -52.13
N GLY A 53 -2.21 13.34 -51.33
CA GLY A 53 -0.78 13.25 -51.64
C GLY A 53 -0.14 11.88 -51.33
N TYR A 54 -0.89 10.94 -50.76
CA TYR A 54 -0.38 9.64 -50.30
C TYR A 54 -1.02 8.47 -51.04
N THR A 55 -0.42 7.28 -50.94
CA THR A 55 -0.97 6.07 -51.56
C THR A 55 -2.15 5.54 -50.76
N ASP A 56 -3.15 4.96 -51.46
CA ASP A 56 -4.36 4.42 -50.83
C ASP A 56 -4.05 3.43 -49.70
N ARG A 57 -3.06 2.56 -49.89
CA ARG A 57 -2.61 1.61 -48.86
C ARG A 57 -2.06 2.31 -47.61
N SER A 58 -1.31 3.40 -47.78
CA SER A 58 -0.76 4.17 -46.65
C SER A 58 -1.87 4.95 -45.93
N VAL A 59 -2.81 5.50 -46.69
CA VAL A 59 -3.97 6.22 -46.15
C VAL A 59 -4.84 5.29 -45.32
N GLU A 60 -5.16 4.10 -45.84
CA GLU A 60 -5.98 3.10 -45.16
C GLU A 60 -5.34 2.64 -43.84
N ASN A 61 -4.04 2.33 -43.85
CA ASN A 61 -3.30 1.97 -42.65
C ASN A 61 -3.26 3.10 -41.62
N PHE A 62 -3.06 4.34 -42.07
CA PHE A 62 -3.05 5.51 -41.20
C PHE A 62 -4.42 5.75 -40.56
N ILE A 63 -5.50 5.69 -41.35
CA ILE A 63 -6.87 5.88 -40.85
C ILE A 63 -7.20 4.84 -39.78
N ASN A 64 -6.88 3.57 -40.01
CA ASN A 64 -7.12 2.51 -39.03
C ASN A 64 -6.33 2.76 -37.74
N SER A 65 -5.03 3.04 -37.84
CA SER A 65 -4.20 3.35 -36.66
C SER A 65 -4.65 4.61 -35.92
N TYR A 66 -5.08 5.66 -36.65
CA TYR A 66 -5.58 6.89 -36.08
C TYR A 66 -6.90 6.68 -35.32
N ILE A 67 -7.83 5.92 -35.90
CA ILE A 67 -9.10 5.56 -35.27
C ILE A 67 -8.85 4.73 -34.01
N ASP A 68 -7.95 3.75 -34.06
CA ASP A 68 -7.60 2.94 -32.90
C ASP A 68 -7.00 3.79 -31.77
N LYS A 69 -6.05 4.68 -32.09
CA LYS A 69 -5.48 5.61 -31.12
C LYS A 69 -6.52 6.59 -30.56
N LYS A 70 -7.41 7.10 -31.41
CA LYS A 70 -8.53 7.97 -31.00
C LYS A 70 -9.47 7.24 -30.05
N TYR A 71 -9.74 5.96 -30.30
CA TYR A 71 -10.55 5.11 -29.42
C TYR A 71 -9.88 4.91 -28.06
N GLN A 72 -8.59 4.55 -28.04
CA GLN A 72 -7.84 4.40 -26.79
C GLN A 72 -7.80 5.71 -25.99
N ALA A 73 -7.59 6.84 -26.66
CA ALA A 73 -7.63 8.15 -26.01
C ALA A 73 -9.03 8.51 -25.46
N TYR A 74 -10.10 8.07 -26.13
CA TYR A 74 -11.48 8.27 -25.69
C TYR A 74 -11.82 7.42 -24.46
N LEU A 75 -11.50 6.12 -24.51
CA LEU A 75 -11.79 5.15 -23.45
C LEU A 75 -11.04 5.48 -22.16
N TRP A 76 -9.75 5.80 -22.29
CA TRP A 76 -8.86 6.06 -21.17
C TRP A 76 -8.63 7.56 -20.91
N LYS A 77 -9.51 8.44 -21.39
CA LYS A 77 -9.34 9.90 -21.30
C LYS A 77 -9.08 10.39 -19.87
N ASP A 78 -9.83 9.84 -18.91
CA ASP A 78 -9.75 10.26 -17.50
C ASP A 78 -8.49 9.67 -16.85
N TYR A 79 -8.09 8.46 -17.27
CA TYR A 79 -6.83 7.86 -16.86
C TYR A 79 -5.62 8.67 -17.36
N TYR A 80 -5.59 9.05 -18.64
CA TYR A 80 -4.50 9.86 -19.19
C TYR A 80 -4.47 11.27 -18.61
N SER A 81 -5.63 11.91 -18.42
CA SER A 81 -5.71 13.24 -17.80
C SER A 81 -5.17 13.19 -16.36
N ARG A 82 -5.63 12.22 -15.57
CA ARG A 82 -5.14 11.99 -14.21
C ARG A 82 -3.64 11.70 -14.18
N ARG A 83 -3.10 10.89 -15.10
CA ARG A 83 -1.64 10.66 -15.18
C ARG A 83 -0.82 11.90 -15.55
N VAL A 84 -1.41 12.88 -16.24
CA VAL A 84 -0.75 14.15 -16.53
C VAL A 84 -0.80 15.06 -15.30
N GLU A 85 -1.94 15.10 -14.60
CA GLU A 85 -2.10 15.84 -13.34
C GLU A 85 -1.20 15.27 -12.24
N GLU A 86 -1.24 13.96 -12.00
CA GLU A 86 -0.38 13.25 -11.04
C GLU A 86 1.10 13.52 -11.29
N ARG A 87 1.53 13.67 -12.55
CA ARG A 87 2.91 14.04 -12.88
C ARG A 87 3.23 15.49 -12.57
N ARG A 88 2.31 16.41 -12.83
CA ARG A 88 2.48 17.84 -12.49
C ARG A 88 2.52 18.06 -10.98
N ASP A 89 1.69 17.31 -10.26
CA ASP A 89 1.51 17.45 -8.83
C ASP A 89 2.33 16.41 -8.03
N LYS A 90 3.16 15.60 -8.69
CA LYS A 90 3.94 14.50 -8.07
C LYS A 90 4.64 14.98 -6.81
N TRP A 91 5.44 16.04 -6.93
CA TRP A 91 6.29 16.51 -5.85
C TRP A 91 5.52 17.16 -4.71
N ILE A 92 4.42 17.87 -5.02
CA ILE A 92 3.58 18.45 -3.97
C ILE A 92 2.76 17.38 -3.24
N ASN A 93 2.29 16.35 -3.95
CA ASN A 93 1.59 15.21 -3.36
C ASN A 93 2.52 14.38 -2.48
N LEU A 94 3.75 14.10 -2.93
CA LEU A 94 4.78 13.47 -2.11
C LEU A 94 5.11 14.34 -0.89
N ALA A 95 5.28 15.66 -1.07
CA ALA A 95 5.50 16.54 0.08
C ALA A 95 4.37 16.47 1.12
N HIS A 96 3.10 16.38 0.71
CA HIS A 96 1.98 16.14 1.62
C HIS A 96 2.08 14.80 2.36
N GLN A 97 2.44 13.71 1.66
CA GLN A 97 2.67 12.41 2.32
C GLN A 97 3.80 12.50 3.36
N HIS A 98 4.85 13.29 3.09
CA HIS A 98 5.93 13.49 4.04
C HIS A 98 5.53 14.38 5.24
N LEU A 99 4.51 15.26 5.12
CA LEU A 99 3.93 15.91 6.30
C LEU A 99 3.30 14.89 7.25
N GLU A 100 2.68 13.85 6.71
CA GLU A 100 2.11 12.75 7.52
C GLU A 100 3.22 12.03 8.29
N ILE A 101 4.37 11.78 7.69
CA ILE A 101 5.55 11.17 8.35
C ILE A 101 6.00 12.01 9.56
N ILE A 102 6.06 13.34 9.41
CA ILE A 102 6.41 14.23 10.53
C ILE A 102 5.35 14.12 11.65
N LEU A 103 4.06 14.12 11.28
CA LEU A 103 2.97 13.98 12.25
C LEU A 103 2.96 12.60 12.93
N HIS A 104 3.36 11.54 12.22
CA HIS A 104 3.50 10.19 12.79
C HIS A 104 4.50 10.17 13.93
N LYS A 105 5.66 10.84 13.76
CA LYS A 105 6.65 10.97 14.82
C LYS A 105 6.09 11.71 16.04
N LYS A 106 5.35 12.80 15.81
CA LYS A 106 4.69 13.54 16.91
C LYS A 106 3.66 12.68 17.64
N LEU A 107 2.85 11.91 16.91
CA LEU A 107 1.89 10.98 17.51
C LEU A 107 2.58 9.91 18.33
N PHE A 108 3.70 9.38 17.84
CA PHE A 108 4.48 8.38 18.56
C PHE A 108 5.05 8.94 19.87
N ASP A 109 5.58 10.17 19.86
CA ASP A 109 6.05 10.81 21.10
C ASP A 109 4.93 11.01 22.12
N LEU A 110 3.73 11.41 21.65
CA LEU A 110 2.53 11.48 22.49
C LEU A 110 2.11 10.10 23.00
N GLN A 111 2.23 9.05 22.19
CA GLN A 111 1.94 7.68 22.59
C GLN A 111 2.85 7.24 23.74
N CYS A 112 4.16 7.48 23.66
CA CYS A 112 5.09 7.16 24.73
C CYS A 112 4.71 7.86 26.06
N LEU A 113 4.41 9.17 26.00
CA LEU A 113 4.00 9.95 27.17
C LEU A 113 2.67 9.48 27.75
N TRP A 114 1.68 9.19 26.90
CA TRP A 114 0.35 8.76 27.33
C TRP A 114 0.39 7.36 27.97
N ARG A 115 1.13 6.42 27.37
CA ARG A 115 1.30 5.06 27.91
C ARG A 115 2.02 5.05 29.26
N ALA A 116 2.89 6.04 29.49
CA ALA A 116 3.56 6.29 30.77
C ALA A 116 2.72 7.10 31.77
N GLU A 117 1.46 7.40 31.46
CA GLU A 117 0.53 8.19 32.28
C GLU A 117 1.01 9.63 32.59
N GLN A 118 1.92 10.18 31.78
CA GLN A 118 2.42 11.55 31.96
C GLN A 118 1.49 12.62 31.36
N ILE A 119 0.64 12.22 30.41
CA ILE A 119 -0.34 13.10 29.78
C ILE A 119 -1.69 12.38 29.62
N THR A 120 -2.74 13.16 29.38
CA THR A 120 -4.06 12.69 28.98
C THR A 120 -4.43 13.29 27.63
N LEU A 121 -5.07 12.51 26.76
CA LEU A 121 -5.48 12.95 25.43
C LEU A 121 -6.99 12.70 25.28
N GLU A 122 -7.74 13.76 24.98
CA GLU A 122 -9.17 13.64 24.71
C GLU A 122 -9.39 12.82 23.42
N GLY A 123 -10.29 11.83 23.48
CA GLY A 123 -10.54 10.91 22.37
C GLY A 123 -9.54 9.75 22.25
N VAL A 124 -8.67 9.56 23.25
CA VAL A 124 -7.80 8.37 23.39
C VAL A 124 -8.13 7.68 24.71
N GLU A 125 -8.66 6.47 24.58
CA GLU A 125 -9.14 5.64 25.69
C GLU A 125 -8.27 4.39 25.90
N ILE A 126 -7.77 3.81 24.80
CA ILE A 126 -6.96 2.58 24.80
C ILE A 126 -5.73 2.74 23.90
N CYS A 127 -4.70 1.90 24.12
CA CYS A 127 -3.47 1.92 23.32
C CYS A 127 -3.73 1.77 21.81
N TYR A 128 -4.77 1.03 21.42
CA TYR A 128 -5.13 0.81 20.02
C TYR A 128 -5.67 2.07 19.30
N ASP A 129 -6.05 3.11 20.04
CA ASP A 129 -6.53 4.38 19.45
C ASP A 129 -5.43 5.08 18.65
N PHE A 130 -4.16 4.95 19.06
CA PHE A 130 -3.03 5.47 18.30
C PHE A 130 -2.92 4.82 16.91
N GLN A 131 -3.18 3.51 16.80
CA GLN A 131 -3.24 2.81 15.51
C GLN A 131 -4.41 3.27 14.65
N CYS A 132 -5.55 3.60 15.27
CA CYS A 132 -6.71 4.15 14.56
C CYS A 132 -6.40 5.52 13.94
N TRP A 133 -5.63 6.36 14.65
CA TRP A 133 -5.23 7.67 14.16
C TRP A 133 -4.10 7.63 13.13
N ARG A 134 -3.34 6.52 13.02
CA ARG A 134 -2.28 6.34 12.01
C ARG A 134 -2.78 6.67 10.59
N GLY A 135 -3.87 6.05 10.15
CA GLY A 135 -4.38 6.22 8.79
C GLY A 135 -5.04 7.59 8.50
N GLY A 136 -5.26 8.41 9.52
CA GLY A 136 -5.93 9.71 9.42
C GLY A 136 -5.19 10.82 10.15
N ILE A 137 -3.85 10.71 10.20
CA ILE A 137 -2.98 11.51 11.05
C ILE A 137 -3.12 13.02 10.81
N ILE A 138 -3.41 13.42 9.56
CA ILE A 138 -3.60 14.80 9.15
C ILE A 138 -4.77 15.49 9.86
N ASN A 139 -5.79 14.70 10.25
CA ASN A 139 -7.00 15.14 10.95
C ASN A 139 -6.92 14.90 12.46
N CYS A 140 -5.80 14.40 12.99
CA CYS A 140 -5.69 14.04 14.39
C CYS A 140 -5.85 15.28 15.29
N PRO A 141 -6.84 15.31 16.21
CA PRO A 141 -7.22 16.53 16.91
C PRO A 141 -6.25 16.95 18.01
N PHE A 142 -5.48 16.00 18.55
CA PHE A 142 -4.59 16.22 19.68
C PHE A 142 -3.11 16.36 19.29
N ILE A 143 -2.79 16.30 17.99
CA ILE A 143 -1.45 16.66 17.50
C ILE A 143 -1.44 18.14 17.15
N GLU A 144 -0.48 18.86 17.73
CA GLU A 144 -0.23 20.25 17.38
C GLU A 144 0.07 20.37 15.87
N PRO A 145 -0.48 21.39 15.18
CA PRO A 145 -0.14 21.64 13.79
C PRO A 145 1.37 21.72 13.58
N LEU A 146 1.85 21.23 12.44
CA LEU A 146 3.24 21.37 12.07
C LEU A 146 3.65 22.84 12.08
N THR A 147 4.83 23.10 12.63
CA THR A 147 5.48 24.41 12.69
C THR A 147 6.52 24.51 11.58
N LYS A 148 7.03 25.72 11.33
CA LYS A 148 8.16 25.90 10.38
C LYS A 148 9.41 25.14 10.81
N GLN A 149 9.66 25.03 12.12
CA GLN A 149 10.81 24.31 12.66
C GLN A 149 10.72 22.81 12.36
N ASP A 150 9.51 22.23 12.42
CA ASP A 150 9.30 20.83 12.04
C ASP A 150 9.66 20.60 10.57
N ILE A 151 9.26 21.53 9.69
CA ILE A 151 9.56 21.48 8.26
C ILE A 151 11.08 21.62 8.01
N GLU A 152 11.71 22.61 8.63
CA GLU A 152 13.16 22.86 8.49
C GLU A 152 14.00 21.67 8.99
N LEU A 153 13.58 21.04 10.08
CA LEU A 153 14.22 19.84 10.62
C LEU A 153 14.10 18.66 9.65
N TYR A 154 12.90 18.45 9.09
CA TYR A 154 12.66 17.36 8.13
C TYR A 154 13.35 17.61 6.78
N GLN A 155 13.40 18.85 6.30
CA GLN A 155 14.22 19.22 5.13
C GLN A 155 15.69 18.87 5.37
N SER A 156 16.21 19.17 6.56
CA SER A 156 17.60 18.84 6.92
C SER A 156 17.85 17.33 6.90
N PHE A 157 16.87 16.52 7.29
CA PHE A 157 16.91 15.05 7.17
C PHE A 157 16.98 14.61 5.72
N LEU A 158 16.05 15.07 4.88
CA LEU A 158 16.03 14.71 3.46
C LEU A 158 17.31 15.08 2.71
N TYR A 159 17.92 16.22 3.06
CA TYR A 159 19.20 16.63 2.46
C TYR A 159 20.42 15.79 2.89
N GLN A 160 20.31 15.05 4.00
CA GLN A 160 21.39 14.23 4.57
C GLN A 160 21.20 12.73 4.37
N SER A 161 19.97 12.28 4.10
CA SER A 161 19.68 10.87 3.86
C SER A 161 20.06 10.46 2.44
N ASP A 162 20.82 9.38 2.35
CA ASP A 162 21.18 8.71 1.10
C ASP A 162 20.16 7.64 0.69
N ASP A 163 19.16 7.37 1.55
CA ASP A 163 18.11 6.37 1.36
C ASP A 163 16.73 7.00 1.21
N TYR A 164 15.87 6.34 0.44
CA TYR A 164 14.52 6.83 0.20
C TYR A 164 13.65 6.46 1.38
N PHE A 165 13.22 7.45 2.16
CA PHE A 165 12.31 7.25 3.27
C PHE A 165 10.85 7.40 2.81
N GLY A 166 10.21 6.28 2.45
CA GLY A 166 8.80 6.22 2.07
C GLY A 166 7.85 5.83 3.20
N PHE A 167 6.56 6.19 3.07
CA PHE A 167 5.48 5.83 4.01
C PHE A 167 5.28 4.31 4.19
N GLU A 168 5.82 3.50 3.28
CA GLU A 168 5.74 2.03 3.31
C GLU A 168 6.64 1.34 4.34
N SER A 169 7.28 2.09 5.26
CA SER A 169 7.88 1.48 6.45
C SER A 169 6.76 0.94 7.36
N TYR A 170 6.37 -0.32 7.11
CA TYR A 170 5.15 -0.97 7.61
C TYR A 170 4.95 -0.86 9.14
N ASN A 171 6.00 -0.62 9.93
CA ASN A 171 5.98 -0.64 11.40
C ASN A 171 6.38 0.68 12.10
N ALA A 172 6.41 1.84 11.42
CA ALA A 172 6.87 3.11 12.02
C ALA A 172 6.05 3.64 13.24
N GLN A 173 5.01 2.93 13.70
CA GLN A 173 4.23 3.26 14.91
C GLN A 173 3.95 2.04 15.79
N ASP A 174 4.69 0.94 15.62
CA ASP A 174 4.60 -0.16 16.56
C ASP A 174 5.39 0.19 17.83
N TYR A 175 4.70 0.55 18.90
CA TYR A 175 5.34 0.94 20.15
C TYR A 175 6.16 -0.19 20.74
N ASP A 176 5.66 -1.43 20.70
CA ASP A 176 6.29 -2.54 21.39
C ASP A 176 7.57 -2.95 20.63
N GLU A 177 7.51 -3.05 19.29
CA GLU A 177 8.70 -3.32 18.46
C GLU A 177 9.76 -2.21 18.59
N LEU A 178 9.37 -0.94 18.45
CA LEU A 178 10.32 0.18 18.48
C LEU A 178 10.95 0.38 19.87
N LYS A 179 10.22 0.06 20.94
CA LYS A 179 10.76 0.10 22.29
C LYS A 179 11.69 -1.07 22.57
N GLU A 180 11.33 -2.26 22.11
CA GLU A 180 12.20 -3.44 22.21
C GLU A 180 13.52 -3.17 21.51
N GLU A 181 13.48 -2.71 20.26
CA GLU A 181 14.67 -2.35 19.47
C GLU A 181 15.56 -1.32 20.20
N TYR A 182 14.96 -0.26 20.74
CA TYR A 182 15.72 0.79 21.43
C TYR A 182 16.36 0.32 22.76
N THR A 183 15.80 -0.70 23.40
CA THR A 183 16.26 -1.18 24.71
C THR A 183 17.03 -2.50 24.66
N SER A 184 16.96 -3.19 23.53
CA SER A 184 17.68 -4.42 23.25
C SER A 184 19.19 -4.17 23.12
N THR A 185 19.97 -5.18 23.45
CA THR A 185 21.42 -5.23 23.18
C THR A 185 21.76 -6.31 22.16
N ASP A 186 20.75 -6.88 21.50
CA ASP A 186 20.92 -7.94 20.50
C ASP A 186 20.97 -7.33 19.10
N ASP A 187 22.14 -7.43 18.46
CA ASP A 187 22.38 -6.90 17.11
C ASP A 187 21.66 -7.71 16.00
N ASN A 188 20.90 -8.76 16.34
CA ASN A 188 20.20 -9.63 15.37
C ASN A 188 18.70 -9.32 15.20
N GLN A 189 18.23 -8.15 15.59
CA GLN A 189 16.83 -7.79 15.46
C GLN A 189 16.49 -7.33 14.02
N ASP A 190 15.44 -7.92 13.45
CA ASP A 190 14.96 -7.61 12.08
C ASP A 190 14.11 -6.31 12.03
N CYS A 191 13.78 -5.70 13.17
CA CYS A 191 12.99 -4.47 13.22
C CYS A 191 13.91 -3.26 13.35
N MET A 192 13.98 -2.41 12.30
CA MET A 192 14.80 -1.21 12.35
C MET A 192 13.97 0.02 12.75
N MET A 193 14.50 0.79 13.69
CA MET A 193 13.99 2.13 14.00
C MET A 193 13.97 2.96 12.70
N PRO A 194 12.86 3.64 12.36
CA PRO A 194 12.81 4.46 11.16
C PRO A 194 13.90 5.54 11.21
N GLU A 195 14.66 5.72 10.13
CA GLU A 195 15.78 6.69 10.10
C GLU A 195 15.36 8.11 10.50
N TRP A 196 14.15 8.52 10.08
CA TRP A 196 13.60 9.81 10.50
C TRP A 196 13.44 9.91 12.02
N TYR A 197 13.05 8.82 12.69
CA TYR A 197 12.86 8.80 14.14
C TYR A 197 14.20 8.96 14.85
N GLU A 198 15.25 8.27 14.39
CA GLU A 198 16.61 8.42 14.91
C GLU A 198 17.16 9.83 14.68
N PHE A 199 17.01 10.34 13.46
CA PHE A 199 17.45 11.69 13.09
C PHE A 199 16.78 12.75 13.95
N HIS A 200 15.47 12.62 14.16
CA HIS A 200 14.68 13.50 15.00
C HIS A 200 15.11 13.37 16.47
N ASN A 201 15.15 12.16 17.01
CA ASN A 201 15.48 11.89 18.41
C ASN A 201 16.87 12.39 18.81
N SER A 202 17.86 12.24 17.92
CA SER A 202 19.23 12.73 18.15
C SER A 202 19.32 14.26 18.23
N ARG A 203 18.34 14.99 17.66
CA ARG A 203 18.31 16.47 17.65
C ARG A 203 17.38 17.07 18.69
N THR A 204 16.31 16.38 19.05
CA THR A 204 15.32 16.87 20.03
C THR A 204 15.52 16.28 21.43
N GLY A 205 16.29 15.20 21.56
CA GLY A 205 16.37 14.42 22.79
C GLY A 205 15.17 13.51 23.04
N SER A 206 14.18 13.46 22.13
CA SER A 206 12.96 12.65 22.30
C SER A 206 13.21 11.15 22.39
N GLY A 207 14.41 10.65 22.08
CA GLY A 207 14.75 9.24 22.24
C GLY A 207 14.56 8.72 23.67
N SER A 208 14.73 9.58 24.69
CA SER A 208 14.49 9.20 26.08
C SER A 208 13.03 8.84 26.38
N LEU A 209 12.08 9.19 25.52
CA LEU A 209 10.67 8.82 25.69
C LEU A 209 10.46 7.31 25.61
N LEU A 210 11.32 6.59 24.87
CA LEU A 210 11.28 5.12 24.78
C LEU A 210 11.69 4.43 26.10
N LEU A 211 12.40 5.14 26.98
CA LEU A 211 12.76 4.66 28.31
C LEU A 211 11.61 4.79 29.33
N LEU A 212 10.53 5.49 28.98
CA LEU A 212 9.38 5.65 29.88
C LEU A 212 8.64 4.32 30.06
N PRO A 213 8.05 4.05 31.24
CA PRO A 213 7.34 2.80 31.51
C PRO A 213 6.07 2.66 30.66
N ASN A 214 5.67 1.41 30.38
CA ASN A 214 4.50 1.09 29.57
C ASN A 214 3.27 0.82 30.47
N ILE A 215 2.96 1.73 31.40
CA ILE A 215 1.99 1.49 32.48
C ILE A 215 0.61 1.10 31.92
N ARG A 216 0.05 1.89 30.99
CA ARG A 216 -1.26 1.61 30.41
C ARG A 216 -1.26 0.35 29.56
N GLY A 217 -0.23 0.15 28.74
CA GLY A 217 -0.13 -1.02 27.88
C GLY A 217 -0.03 -2.32 28.65
N GLU A 218 0.75 -2.33 29.73
CA GLU A 218 0.86 -3.49 30.63
C GLU A 218 -0.49 -3.82 31.31
N LYS A 219 -1.26 -2.81 31.73
CA LYS A 219 -2.61 -2.99 32.27
C LYS A 219 -3.56 -3.56 31.22
N GLU A 220 -3.60 -3.00 30.01
CA GLU A 220 -4.45 -3.48 28.92
C GLU A 220 -4.11 -4.93 28.52
N GLU A 221 -2.82 -5.24 28.36
CA GLU A 221 -2.34 -6.57 28.01
C GLU A 221 -2.62 -7.60 29.12
N PHE A 222 -2.56 -7.20 30.40
CA PHE A 222 -2.99 -8.05 31.50
C PHE A 222 -4.45 -8.48 31.36
N TYR A 223 -5.37 -7.55 31.11
CA TYR A 223 -6.80 -7.86 30.93
C TYR A 223 -7.06 -8.68 29.67
N MET A 224 -6.40 -8.37 28.56
CA MET A 224 -6.48 -9.16 27.34
C MET A 224 -6.00 -10.60 27.56
N ASN A 225 -4.96 -10.81 28.37
CA ASN A 225 -4.48 -12.14 28.72
C ASN A 225 -5.47 -12.95 29.58
N LEU A 226 -6.25 -12.32 30.46
CA LEU A 226 -7.33 -13.01 31.17
C LEU A 226 -8.40 -13.53 30.22
N LEU A 227 -8.80 -12.71 29.25
CA LEU A 227 -9.76 -13.11 28.23
C LEU A 227 -9.22 -14.24 27.34
N ARG A 228 -7.96 -14.14 26.88
CA ARG A 228 -7.31 -15.19 26.10
C ARG A 228 -7.28 -16.53 26.85
N LYS A 229 -7.01 -16.51 28.16
CA LYS A 229 -7.04 -17.71 29.02
C LYS A 229 -8.44 -18.32 29.11
N LYS A 230 -9.46 -17.51 29.38
CA LYS A 230 -10.86 -17.97 29.40
C LYS A 230 -11.27 -18.61 28.07
N ASN A 231 -10.99 -17.94 26.96
CA ASN A 231 -11.33 -18.45 25.63
C ASN A 231 -10.61 -19.78 25.33
N ALA A 232 -9.35 -19.92 25.74
CA ALA A 232 -8.61 -21.17 25.61
C ALA A 232 -9.21 -22.30 26.46
N GLU A 233 -9.72 -22.01 27.65
CA GLU A 233 -10.42 -22.99 28.50
C GLU A 233 -11.78 -23.38 27.94
N GLU A 234 -12.56 -22.41 27.45
CA GLU A 234 -13.85 -22.66 26.80
C GLU A 234 -13.70 -23.50 25.53
N GLN A 235 -12.69 -23.21 24.70
CA GLN A 235 -12.35 -24.03 23.54
C GLN A 235 -11.96 -25.46 23.92
N LYS A 236 -11.14 -25.63 24.97
CA LYS A 236 -10.81 -26.97 25.49
C LYS A 236 -12.06 -27.71 25.96
N ASN A 237 -12.96 -27.05 26.68
CA ASN A 237 -14.20 -27.66 27.19
C ASN A 237 -15.19 -27.99 26.05
N ALA A 238 -15.30 -27.13 25.03
CA ALA A 238 -16.14 -27.35 23.85
C ALA A 238 -15.59 -28.49 22.96
N ALA A 239 -14.26 -28.62 22.86
CA ALA A 239 -13.60 -29.71 22.16
C ALA A 239 -13.78 -31.07 22.87
N VAL A 240 -14.01 -31.09 24.19
CA VAL A 240 -14.38 -32.31 24.93
C VAL A 240 -15.86 -32.67 24.72
N ALA A 241 -16.73 -31.68 24.49
CA ALA A 241 -18.18 -31.88 24.30
C ALA A 241 -18.58 -32.30 22.87
N THR A 242 -17.73 -32.02 21.88
CA THR A 242 -17.95 -32.43 20.48
C THR A 242 -17.06 -33.63 20.20
N PRO A 243 -17.58 -34.80 19.73
CA PRO A 243 -16.68 -35.87 19.31
C PRO A 243 -15.71 -35.28 18.28
N PRO A 244 -14.39 -35.51 18.42
CA PRO A 244 -13.42 -34.94 17.50
C PRO A 244 -13.86 -35.32 16.09
N GLN A 245 -14.12 -34.31 15.26
CA GLN A 245 -14.23 -34.54 13.83
C GLN A 245 -13.01 -35.38 13.45
N PRO A 246 -13.17 -36.50 12.72
CA PRO A 246 -12.03 -37.32 12.36
C PRO A 246 -11.02 -36.40 11.68
N ILE A 247 -9.92 -36.12 12.39
CA ILE A 247 -8.88 -35.23 11.89
C ILE A 247 -8.37 -35.93 10.64
N ASP A 248 -8.46 -35.25 9.51
CA ASP A 248 -7.90 -35.76 8.27
C ASP A 248 -6.38 -35.80 8.45
N GLN A 249 -5.86 -36.98 8.79
CA GLN A 249 -4.42 -37.19 9.02
C GLN A 249 -3.63 -37.28 7.70
N ARG A 250 -4.30 -37.10 6.55
CA ARG A 250 -3.61 -37.06 5.27
C ARG A 250 -2.73 -35.80 5.21
N PRO A 251 -1.49 -35.91 4.68
CA PRO A 251 -0.63 -34.76 4.47
C PRO A 251 -1.31 -33.69 3.61
N SER A 252 -1.12 -32.42 3.96
CA SER A 252 -1.52 -31.30 3.10
C SER A 252 -0.47 -31.10 2.00
N ILE A 253 -0.92 -30.96 0.76
CA ILE A 253 -0.09 -30.49 -0.34
C ILE A 253 -0.19 -28.97 -0.45
N SER A 254 0.94 -28.27 -0.62
CA SER A 254 0.95 -26.82 -0.82
C SER A 254 1.04 -26.49 -2.30
N SER A 255 0.15 -25.63 -2.80
CA SER A 255 0.26 -25.08 -4.16
C SER A 255 1.44 -24.12 -4.34
N TYR A 256 2.08 -23.71 -3.24
CA TYR A 256 3.19 -22.77 -3.24
C TYR A 256 4.55 -23.45 -2.99
N ASP A 257 4.57 -24.74 -2.65
CA ASP A 257 5.83 -25.48 -2.51
C ASP A 257 6.30 -25.97 -3.88
N GLU A 258 7.44 -25.44 -4.34
CA GLU A 258 8.06 -25.82 -5.62
C GLU A 258 8.35 -27.33 -5.67
N LYS A 259 8.62 -27.98 -4.54
CA LYS A 259 8.92 -29.42 -4.48
C LYS A 259 7.69 -30.28 -4.75
N ASP A 260 6.57 -29.95 -4.12
CA ASP A 260 5.30 -30.66 -4.34
C ASP A 260 4.84 -30.48 -5.78
N PHE A 261 4.94 -29.26 -6.30
CA PHE A 261 4.60 -28.97 -7.70
C PHE A 261 5.50 -29.75 -8.67
N MET A 262 6.83 -29.71 -8.49
CA MET A 262 7.76 -30.41 -9.37
C MET A 262 7.64 -31.93 -9.26
N PHE A 263 7.31 -32.48 -8.09
CA PHE A 263 7.01 -33.90 -7.95
C PHE A 263 5.85 -34.33 -8.85
N PHE A 264 4.76 -33.55 -8.92
CA PHE A 264 3.63 -33.84 -9.80
C PHE A 264 4.03 -33.76 -11.28
N VAL A 265 4.77 -32.71 -11.66
CA VAL A 265 5.27 -32.53 -13.03
C VAL A 265 6.15 -33.72 -13.45
N ASP A 266 7.08 -34.13 -12.60
CA ASP A 266 8.01 -35.21 -12.91
C ASP A 266 7.34 -36.60 -12.92
N THR A 267 6.24 -36.78 -12.17
CA THR A 267 5.58 -38.08 -12.00
C THR A 267 4.44 -38.32 -12.99
N PHE A 268 3.63 -37.30 -13.28
CA PHE A 268 2.36 -37.47 -13.99
C PHE A 268 2.31 -36.83 -15.38
N GLU A 269 3.16 -35.83 -15.66
CA GLU A 269 3.14 -35.14 -16.95
C GLU A 269 3.98 -35.86 -18.00
N ASP A 270 3.61 -35.66 -19.27
CA ASP A 270 4.38 -36.18 -20.40
C ASP A 270 5.69 -35.40 -20.60
N ARG A 271 6.62 -35.99 -21.36
CA ARG A 271 7.96 -35.43 -21.58
C ARG A 271 7.93 -34.03 -22.23
N GLU A 272 6.99 -33.75 -23.11
CA GLU A 272 6.87 -32.44 -23.75
C GLU A 272 6.43 -31.39 -22.72
N THR A 273 5.43 -31.72 -21.91
CA THR A 273 4.93 -30.84 -20.84
C THR A 273 5.97 -30.60 -19.76
N GLN A 274 6.71 -31.62 -19.32
CA GLN A 274 7.84 -31.47 -18.40
C GLN A 274 8.90 -30.49 -18.90
N ILE A 275 9.28 -30.58 -20.18
CA ILE A 275 10.24 -29.66 -20.79
C ILE A 275 9.70 -28.23 -20.81
N LYS A 276 8.42 -28.04 -21.18
CA LYS A 276 7.79 -26.71 -21.20
C LYS A 276 7.77 -26.08 -19.81
N ILE A 277 7.39 -26.83 -18.77
CA ILE A 277 7.32 -26.32 -17.39
C ILE A 277 8.71 -25.99 -16.86
N ARG A 278 9.73 -26.84 -17.11
CA ARG A 278 11.11 -26.52 -16.70
C ARG A 278 11.66 -25.29 -17.40
N ASN A 279 11.43 -25.17 -18.71
CA ASN A 279 11.81 -23.96 -19.46
C ASN A 279 11.10 -22.72 -18.94
N TYR A 280 9.81 -22.83 -18.59
CA TYR A 280 9.05 -21.74 -17.96
C TYR A 280 9.64 -21.34 -16.61
N ASN A 281 9.96 -22.31 -15.74
CA ASN A 281 10.56 -22.03 -14.43
C ASN A 281 11.98 -21.44 -14.55
N GLU A 282 12.78 -21.88 -15.51
CA GLU A 282 14.08 -21.29 -15.81
C GLU A 282 13.96 -19.86 -16.35
N ASP A 283 13.02 -19.61 -17.27
CA ASP A 283 12.73 -18.26 -17.78
C ASP A 283 12.18 -17.34 -16.68
N ASP A 284 11.26 -17.80 -15.84
CA ASP A 284 10.72 -17.05 -14.71
C ASP A 284 11.80 -16.71 -13.68
N LYS A 285 12.68 -17.67 -13.33
CA LYS A 285 13.86 -17.41 -12.49
C LYS A 285 14.78 -16.37 -13.14
N ASN A 286 15.03 -16.49 -14.45
CA ASN A 286 15.85 -15.53 -15.18
C ASN A 286 15.20 -14.16 -15.31
N ARG A 287 13.86 -14.06 -15.42
CA ARG A 287 13.11 -12.79 -15.47
C ARG A 287 12.99 -12.13 -14.12
N LYS A 288 12.87 -12.90 -13.05
CA LYS A 288 13.00 -12.42 -11.66
C LYS A 288 14.43 -11.94 -11.37
N ASN A 289 15.43 -12.57 -11.99
CA ASN A 289 16.84 -12.17 -11.91
C ASN A 289 17.24 -11.07 -12.91
N GLN A 290 16.44 -10.82 -13.95
CA GLN A 290 16.58 -9.63 -14.78
C GLN A 290 16.15 -8.44 -13.93
N ASP A 291 17.04 -7.46 -13.84
CA ASP A 291 17.00 -6.25 -13.01
C ASP A 291 15.81 -5.32 -13.37
N THR A 292 14.57 -5.82 -13.33
CA THR A 292 13.35 -5.06 -13.60
C THR A 292 13.21 -3.84 -12.70
N GLU A 293 13.82 -3.88 -11.51
CA GLU A 293 13.92 -2.74 -10.61
C GLU A 293 14.78 -1.61 -11.21
N TYR A 294 15.91 -1.92 -11.82
CA TYR A 294 16.81 -0.91 -12.40
C TYR A 294 16.30 -0.40 -13.74
N ASP A 295 15.67 -1.24 -14.55
CA ASP A 295 14.96 -0.77 -15.74
C ASP A 295 13.87 0.23 -15.37
N ARG A 296 13.12 -0.03 -14.29
CA ARG A 296 12.15 0.94 -13.75
C ARG A 296 12.83 2.20 -13.21
N LEU A 297 13.94 2.08 -12.49
CA LEU A 297 14.70 3.22 -11.99
C LEU A 297 15.20 4.12 -13.12
N VAL A 298 15.85 3.55 -14.13
CA VAL A 298 16.38 4.29 -15.29
C VAL A 298 15.25 4.95 -16.06
N ASN A 299 14.13 4.24 -16.29
CA ASN A 299 12.95 4.83 -16.93
C ASN A 299 12.40 6.01 -16.11
N ARG A 300 12.30 5.87 -14.78
CA ARG A 300 11.90 6.99 -13.90
C ARG A 300 12.85 8.18 -14.04
N MET A 301 14.16 7.95 -13.98
CA MET A 301 15.17 9.01 -14.14
C MET A 301 15.04 9.74 -15.49
N ILE A 302 14.76 9.00 -16.58
CA ILE A 302 14.52 9.58 -17.92
C ILE A 302 13.22 10.39 -17.94
N GLU A 303 12.17 9.88 -17.32
CA GLU A 303 10.85 10.53 -17.27
C GLU A 303 10.87 11.87 -16.54
N GLU A 304 11.79 12.08 -15.58
CA GLU A 304 11.93 13.37 -14.89
C GLU A 304 12.34 14.50 -15.83
N ASN A 305 13.02 14.19 -16.93
CA ASN A 305 13.48 15.17 -17.91
C ASN A 305 14.27 16.34 -17.28
N GLU A 306 15.05 16.02 -16.24
CA GLU A 306 15.90 16.94 -15.49
C GLU A 306 17.31 16.37 -15.32
N TYR A 307 18.27 17.25 -15.03
CA TYR A 307 19.64 16.82 -14.77
C TYR A 307 19.76 16.17 -13.39
N ILE A 308 20.07 14.87 -13.37
CA ILE A 308 20.32 14.09 -12.15
C ILE A 308 21.81 13.74 -12.10
N PRO A 309 22.60 14.37 -11.20
CA PRO A 309 24.02 14.08 -11.08
C PRO A 309 24.25 12.68 -10.49
N ILE A 310 25.08 11.88 -11.14
CA ILE A 310 25.47 10.54 -10.68
C ILE A 310 26.92 10.60 -10.20
N GLU A 311 27.13 10.32 -8.92
CA GLU A 311 28.46 10.28 -8.31
C GLU A 311 29.18 8.96 -8.64
N ALA A 312 30.51 8.99 -8.67
CA ALA A 312 31.30 7.79 -8.96
C ALA A 312 31.14 6.77 -7.82
N HIS A 313 30.87 5.52 -8.17
CA HIS A 313 30.71 4.42 -7.23
C HIS A 313 31.30 3.12 -7.81
N TYR A 314 31.68 2.19 -6.94
CA TYR A 314 32.23 0.89 -7.38
C TYR A 314 31.16 0.03 -8.08
N ASP A 315 29.91 0.20 -7.67
CA ASP A 315 28.73 -0.39 -8.30
C ASP A 315 27.84 0.71 -8.89
N PHE A 316 27.66 0.69 -10.21
CA PHE A 316 26.84 1.67 -10.92
C PHE A 316 25.37 1.58 -10.52
N ARG A 317 24.89 0.41 -10.09
CA ARG A 317 23.51 0.19 -9.63
C ARG A 317 23.20 1.03 -8.39
N GLU A 318 24.08 0.94 -7.41
CA GLU A 318 24.02 1.74 -6.19
C GLU A 318 24.21 3.23 -6.50
N ALA A 319 25.06 3.59 -7.47
CA ALA A 319 25.21 4.97 -7.91
C ALA A 319 23.89 5.55 -8.44
N LEU A 320 23.17 4.79 -9.27
CA LEU A 320 21.88 5.20 -9.82
C LEU A 320 20.82 5.35 -8.72
N LYS A 321 20.76 4.39 -7.79
CA LYS A 321 19.83 4.43 -6.65
C LYS A 321 20.06 5.68 -5.81
N LYS A 322 21.30 5.89 -5.33
CA LYS A 322 21.67 7.07 -4.52
C LYS A 322 21.40 8.39 -5.25
N ALA A 323 21.76 8.46 -6.54
CA ALA A 323 21.55 9.67 -7.34
C ALA A 323 20.06 10.01 -7.46
N TYR A 324 19.21 9.03 -7.74
CA TYR A 324 17.77 9.26 -7.86
C TYR A 324 17.13 9.56 -6.51
N THR A 325 17.48 8.82 -5.46
CA THR A 325 17.03 9.08 -4.08
C THR A 325 17.34 10.50 -3.65
N LYS A 326 18.58 10.96 -3.84
CA LYS A 326 19.00 12.34 -3.54
C LYS A 326 18.21 13.37 -4.34
N PHE A 327 17.94 13.09 -5.62
CA PHE A 327 17.09 13.94 -6.45
C PHE A 327 15.65 14.00 -5.91
N GLU A 328 15.03 12.87 -5.59
CA GLU A 328 13.67 12.81 -5.03
C GLU A 328 13.59 13.54 -3.67
N ASN A 329 14.53 13.26 -2.76
CA ASN A 329 14.62 13.92 -1.46
C ASN A 329 14.75 15.43 -1.61
N ASN A 330 15.57 15.92 -2.55
CA ASN A 330 15.70 17.36 -2.84
C ASN A 330 14.39 17.96 -3.37
N LYS A 331 13.69 17.25 -4.26
CA LYS A 331 12.40 17.71 -4.82
C LYS A 331 11.34 17.79 -3.74
N ILE A 332 11.21 16.76 -2.91
CA ILE A 332 10.28 16.73 -1.78
C ILE A 332 10.61 17.86 -0.82
N ALA A 333 11.87 17.99 -0.42
CA ALA A 333 12.32 19.06 0.48
C ALA A 333 11.98 20.46 -0.04
N ALA A 334 12.14 20.70 -1.34
CA ALA A 334 11.80 21.99 -1.96
C ALA A 334 10.28 22.28 -1.97
N HIS A 335 9.42 21.26 -1.99
CA HIS A 335 7.96 21.41 -2.03
C HIS A 335 7.30 21.39 -0.64
N LEU A 336 8.00 20.94 0.40
CA LEU A 336 7.48 20.90 1.78
C LEU A 336 6.91 22.25 2.28
N PRO A 337 7.54 23.42 2.03
CA PRO A 337 6.96 24.69 2.49
C PRO A 337 5.59 24.98 1.90
N LEU A 338 5.40 24.72 0.59
CA LEU A 338 4.12 24.91 -0.07
C LEU A 338 3.06 23.91 0.42
N ALA A 339 3.45 22.64 0.60
CA ALA A 339 2.56 21.64 1.19
C ALA A 339 2.13 22.03 2.61
N HIS A 340 3.07 22.54 3.41
CA HIS A 340 2.82 23.02 4.77
C HIS A 340 1.85 24.20 4.81
N GLU A 341 2.01 25.17 3.91
CA GLU A 341 1.06 26.29 3.77
C GLU A 341 -0.35 25.81 3.42
N GLN A 342 -0.47 24.87 2.47
CA GLN A 342 -1.75 24.26 2.09
C GLN A 342 -2.37 23.47 3.26
N TYR A 343 -1.56 22.70 3.99
CA TYR A 343 -1.99 21.98 5.19
C TYR A 343 -2.56 22.93 6.25
N LEU A 344 -1.83 24.00 6.59
CA LEU A 344 -2.27 24.98 7.58
C LEU A 344 -3.53 25.72 7.12
N PHE A 345 -3.61 26.05 5.83
CA PHE A 345 -4.81 26.65 5.24
C PHE A 345 -6.03 25.71 5.39
N ASN A 346 -5.88 24.44 5.02
CA ASN A 346 -6.95 23.45 5.14
C ASN A 346 -7.42 23.27 6.58
N LYS A 347 -6.47 23.19 7.53
CA LYS A 347 -6.77 23.10 8.97
C LYS A 347 -7.52 24.34 9.48
N LYS A 348 -7.11 25.54 9.05
CA LYS A 348 -7.78 26.81 9.41
C LYS A 348 -9.20 26.91 8.85
N MET A 349 -9.45 26.37 7.66
CA MET A 349 -10.77 26.37 7.02
C MET A 349 -11.68 25.25 7.52
N GLY A 350 -11.16 24.31 8.33
CA GLY A 350 -11.92 23.17 8.83
C GLY A 350 -12.17 22.10 7.77
N PHE A 351 -11.35 22.05 6.72
CA PHE A 351 -11.42 20.97 5.73
C PHE A 351 -10.84 19.70 6.33
N LEU A 352 -11.71 18.73 6.61
CA LEU A 352 -11.31 17.39 7.01
C LEU A 352 -11.03 16.56 5.76
N VAL A 353 -9.88 15.88 5.73
CA VAL A 353 -9.59 14.90 4.68
C VAL A 353 -10.47 13.68 4.93
N ASP A 354 -11.16 13.17 3.90
CA ASP A 354 -11.96 11.96 4.04
C ASP A 354 -11.04 10.74 4.24
N VAL A 355 -10.97 10.25 5.48
CA VAL A 355 -10.17 9.08 5.83
C VAL A 355 -11.13 7.92 6.05
N LYS A 356 -11.03 6.89 5.21
CA LYS A 356 -11.78 5.65 5.39
C LYS A 356 -11.38 5.01 6.74
N LYS A 357 -12.28 5.04 7.73
CA LYS A 357 -12.13 4.39 9.03
C LYS A 357 -12.09 2.87 8.88
N ARG A 358 -10.91 2.31 8.58
CA ARG A 358 -10.73 0.87 8.35
C ARG A 358 -10.58 0.04 9.63
N LEU A 359 -10.48 0.66 10.81
CA LEU A 359 -10.07 -0.03 12.04
C LEU A 359 -11.12 -0.06 13.15
N ASP A 360 -12.32 0.48 12.95
CA ASP A 360 -13.37 0.57 13.99
C ASP A 360 -13.76 -0.81 14.57
N GLY A 361 -13.82 -1.84 13.71
CA GLY A 361 -14.14 -3.21 14.15
C GLY A 361 -13.05 -3.82 15.03
N VAL A 362 -11.78 -3.60 14.69
CA VAL A 362 -10.64 -4.10 15.48
C VAL A 362 -10.51 -3.32 16.77
N ARG A 363 -10.66 -1.99 16.73
CA ARG A 363 -10.71 -1.15 17.94
C ARG A 363 -11.75 -1.65 18.93
N LYS A 364 -12.96 -1.93 18.45
CA LYS A 364 -14.05 -2.46 19.28
C LYS A 364 -13.67 -3.79 19.93
N LEU A 365 -13.04 -4.69 19.18
CA LEU A 365 -12.55 -5.97 19.72
C LEU A 365 -11.59 -5.78 20.90
N TYR A 366 -10.62 -4.87 20.77
CA TYR A 366 -9.68 -4.55 21.85
C TYR A 366 -10.40 -3.92 23.05
N TYR A 367 -11.25 -2.92 22.80
CA TYR A 367 -12.02 -2.24 23.83
C TYR A 367 -12.90 -3.21 24.63
N ASP A 368 -13.72 -4.01 23.94
CA ASP A 368 -14.60 -4.99 24.56
C ASP A 368 -13.79 -6.07 25.29
N GLY A 369 -12.65 -6.46 24.73
CA GLY A 369 -11.74 -7.43 25.32
C GLY A 369 -11.14 -6.97 26.64
N ILE A 370 -10.72 -5.70 26.73
CA ILE A 370 -10.24 -5.07 27.97
C ILE A 370 -11.36 -5.05 29.01
N LEU A 371 -12.57 -4.58 28.66
CA LEU A 371 -13.69 -4.53 29.59
C LEU A 371 -14.12 -5.91 30.09
N GLU A 372 -14.05 -6.93 29.25
CA GLU A 372 -14.31 -8.31 29.66
C GLU A 372 -13.22 -8.85 30.58
N GLY A 373 -11.94 -8.60 30.26
CA GLY A 373 -10.82 -8.94 31.13
C GLY A 373 -10.95 -8.31 32.53
N ARG A 374 -11.41 -7.06 32.61
CA ARG A 374 -11.72 -6.40 33.89
C ARG A 374 -12.82 -7.09 34.68
N ALA A 375 -13.92 -7.44 34.02
CA ALA A 375 -14.99 -8.21 34.64
C ALA A 375 -14.51 -9.58 35.16
N LEU A 376 -13.62 -10.25 34.43
CA LEU A 376 -12.99 -11.50 34.86
C LEU A 376 -12.07 -11.32 36.07
N ASN A 377 -11.46 -10.14 36.23
CA ASN A 377 -10.69 -9.79 37.40
C ASN A 377 -11.55 -9.32 38.60
N GLY A 378 -12.89 -9.32 38.47
CA GLY A 378 -13.81 -8.83 39.49
C GLY A 378 -13.91 -7.31 39.58
N GLU A 379 -13.40 -6.59 38.58
CA GLU A 379 -13.43 -5.13 38.50
C GLU A 379 -14.66 -4.62 37.71
N PRO A 380 -15.08 -3.36 37.90
CA PRO A 380 -16.13 -2.74 37.09
C PRO A 380 -15.77 -2.71 35.59
N ARG A 381 -16.80 -2.86 34.74
CA ARG A 381 -16.68 -2.77 33.26
C ARG A 381 -16.58 -1.33 32.78
N ASN A 382 -15.51 -0.64 33.16
CA ASN A 382 -15.11 0.70 32.74
C ASN A 382 -13.61 0.75 32.42
N LEU A 383 -13.06 1.89 32.01
CA LEU A 383 -11.62 2.07 31.75
C LEU A 383 -10.90 2.82 32.88
N ASP A 384 -11.45 2.78 34.11
CA ASP A 384 -10.89 3.46 35.28
C ASP A 384 -9.84 2.54 35.94
N PHE A 385 -8.60 2.52 35.41
CA PHE A 385 -7.51 1.68 35.91
C PHE A 385 -6.16 2.36 36.09
#